data_AF-A0A672SJ08-F1
#
_entry.id   AF-A0A672SJ08-F1
#
_cell.length_a   1.000
_cell.length_b   1.000
_cell.length_c   1.000
_cell.angle_alpha   90.00
_cell.angle_beta   90.00
_cell.angle_gamma   90.00
#
_symmetry.space_group_name_H-M   'P 1'
#
loop_
_entity.id
_entity.type
_entity.pdbx_description
1 polymer ?
#
loop_
_entity_poly.entity_id
_entity_poly.type
_entity_poly.pdbx_seq_one_letter_code
_entity_poly.pdbx_strand_id
1 'polypeptide(L)'
;MLDHADVSLTPDERVRALTKKGMAVEMNEAVPLRRYFRSGLEVIRMAHVYAEEGNTEHAFVLYNKYITLFIEKLPKHPEYKLCGIPEKKETLRKLKETAFPQAEQLKKHLLRRYEKEYAEFISKKRAEAQALERELSRQRELEAERHRVANMQRRQLEQEQFSRFEEMIRQQDRQHEFNTPSYWNIQICVGAAADTKSSYHV
;
A
#
# COMPACT_ATOMS: atom_id res chain seq x y z
N MET A 1 23.23 -3.04 -4.61
CA MET A 1 23.58 -3.92 -3.47
C MET A 1 22.42 -3.82 -2.50
N LEU A 2 21.89 -4.92 -1.93
CA LEU A 2 20.84 -4.82 -0.92
C LEU A 2 21.36 -4.02 0.27
N ASP A 3 20.61 -2.99 0.67
CA ASP A 3 20.96 -2.15 1.79
C ASP A 3 20.33 -2.69 3.07
N HIS A 4 21.15 -2.94 4.09
CA HIS A 4 20.64 -3.42 5.38
C HIS A 4 19.85 -2.34 6.13
N ALA A 5 19.92 -1.08 5.71
CA ALA A 5 19.14 0.01 6.27
C ALA A 5 17.67 0.03 5.77
N ASP A 6 17.35 -0.71 4.71
CA ASP A 6 16.00 -0.74 4.15
C ASP A 6 15.06 -1.58 5.02
N VAL A 7 14.15 -0.90 5.73
CA VAL A 7 13.15 -1.52 6.63
C VAL A 7 12.03 -2.25 5.90
N SER A 8 11.90 -2.07 4.58
CA SER A 8 10.94 -2.80 3.76
C SER A 8 11.40 -4.22 3.41
N LEU A 9 12.70 -4.50 3.59
CA LEU A 9 13.26 -5.84 3.43
C LEU A 9 12.98 -6.71 4.65
N THR A 10 12.91 -8.02 4.42
CA THR A 10 12.75 -8.96 5.52
C THR A 10 13.98 -8.96 6.44
N PRO A 11 13.81 -9.30 7.74
CA PRO A 11 14.91 -9.35 8.69
C PRO A 11 16.10 -10.20 8.22
N ASP A 12 15.81 -11.36 7.63
CA ASP A 12 16.83 -12.26 7.10
C ASP A 12 17.59 -11.67 5.92
N GLU A 13 16.95 -10.90 5.04
CA GLU A 13 17.62 -10.24 3.92
C GLU A 13 18.60 -9.18 4.39
N ARG A 14 18.21 -8.40 5.40
CA ARG A 14 19.06 -7.36 5.99
C ARG A 14 20.28 -7.98 6.69
N VAL A 15 20.08 -9.06 7.46
CA VAL A 15 21.19 -9.81 8.07
C VAL A 15 22.07 -10.45 7.00
N ARG A 16 21.50 -11.04 5.94
CA ARG A 16 22.29 -11.57 4.80
C ARG A 16 23.14 -10.49 4.13
N ALA A 17 22.61 -9.27 3.98
CA ALA A 17 23.36 -8.15 3.44
C ALA A 17 24.59 -7.80 4.31
N LEU A 18 24.44 -7.80 5.64
CA LEU A 18 25.56 -7.62 6.57
C LEU A 18 26.56 -8.77 6.50
N THR A 19 26.11 -10.03 6.45
CA THR A 19 27.00 -11.19 6.28
C THR A 19 27.82 -11.06 5.01
N LYS A 20 27.19 -10.67 3.89
CA LYS A 20 27.87 -10.43 2.62
C LYS A 20 28.94 -9.34 2.73
N LYS A 21 28.66 -8.24 3.46
CA LYS A 21 29.66 -7.20 3.75
C LYS A 21 30.83 -7.76 4.57
N GLY A 22 30.56 -8.60 5.55
CA GLY A 22 31.60 -9.28 6.35
C GLY A 22 32.48 -10.22 5.52
N MET A 23 31.89 -10.93 4.55
CA MET A 23 32.60 -11.86 3.67
C MET A 23 33.46 -11.17 2.59
N ALA A 24 33.26 -9.87 2.35
CA ALA A 24 33.98 -9.08 1.35
C ALA A 24 35.43 -8.78 1.81
N VAL A 25 36.24 -9.84 1.87
CA VAL A 25 37.65 -9.81 2.24
C VAL A 25 38.48 -10.28 1.07
N GLU A 26 39.35 -9.39 0.60
CA GLU A 26 40.37 -9.67 -0.38
C GLU A 26 41.71 -9.90 0.31
N MET A 27 42.46 -10.89 -0.17
CA MET A 27 43.77 -11.24 0.32
C MET A 27 44.77 -11.04 -0.82
N ASN A 28 45.84 -10.31 -0.54
CA ASN A 28 46.96 -10.12 -1.45
C ASN A 28 48.09 -11.08 -1.05
N GLU A 29 48.51 -11.93 -1.98
CA GLU A 29 49.56 -12.96 -1.80
C GLU A 29 50.97 -12.36 -1.68
N ALA A 30 51.19 -11.13 -2.17
CA ALA A 30 52.47 -10.44 -2.03
C ALA A 30 52.70 -9.92 -0.60
N VAL A 31 51.64 -9.90 0.23
CA VAL A 31 51.72 -9.43 1.61
C VAL A 31 52.06 -10.61 2.53
N PRO A 32 53.14 -10.53 3.33
CA PRO A 32 53.53 -11.63 4.21
C PRO A 32 52.42 -12.03 5.17
N LEU A 33 52.25 -13.34 5.36
CA LEU A 33 51.12 -13.91 6.08
C LEU A 33 51.00 -13.39 7.53
N ARG A 34 52.13 -13.19 8.22
CA ARG A 34 52.18 -12.66 9.59
C ARG A 34 51.53 -11.28 9.72
N ARG A 35 51.49 -10.48 8.64
CA ARG A 35 50.84 -9.16 8.67
C ARG A 35 49.33 -9.30 8.90
N TYR A 36 48.68 -10.27 8.26
CA TYR A 36 47.25 -10.51 8.45
C TYR A 36 46.91 -10.98 9.87
N PHE A 37 47.80 -11.77 10.51
CA PHE A 37 47.64 -12.14 11.91
C PHE A 37 47.66 -10.92 12.83
N ARG A 38 48.58 -9.96 12.60
CA ARG A 38 48.63 -8.70 13.37
C ARG A 38 47.41 -7.83 13.11
N SER A 39 47.06 -7.59 11.85
CA SER A 39 45.88 -6.79 11.50
C SER A 39 44.58 -7.41 12.03
N GLY A 40 44.49 -8.74 12.08
CA GLY A 40 43.34 -9.45 12.64
C GLY A 40 43.11 -9.13 14.13
N LEU A 41 44.15 -8.86 14.91
CA LEU A 41 44.02 -8.48 16.32
C LEU A 41 43.28 -7.15 16.48
N GLU A 42 43.53 -6.20 15.58
CA GLU A 42 42.83 -4.92 15.57
C GLU A 42 41.38 -5.08 15.12
N VAL A 43 41.11 -5.94 14.12
CA VAL A 43 39.74 -6.21 13.66
C VAL A 43 38.88 -6.76 14.79
N ILE A 44 39.37 -7.75 15.55
CA ILE A 44 38.60 -8.33 16.65
C ILE A 44 38.47 -7.37 17.84
N ARG A 45 39.49 -6.55 18.11
CA ARG A 45 39.41 -5.49 19.14
C ARG A 45 38.34 -4.46 18.78
N MET A 46 38.32 -3.98 17.54
CA MET A 46 37.31 -3.04 17.08
C MET A 46 35.91 -3.65 17.06
N ALA A 47 35.78 -4.94 16.71
CA ALA A 47 34.50 -5.64 16.78
C ALA A 47 33.93 -5.65 18.22
N HIS A 48 34.80 -5.80 19.23
CA HIS A 48 34.42 -5.71 20.63
C HIS A 48 33.94 -4.30 21.01
N VAL A 49 34.71 -3.27 20.66
CA VAL A 49 34.34 -1.87 20.95
C VAL A 49 32.98 -1.53 20.36
N TYR A 50 32.73 -1.86 19.09
CA TYR A 50 31.42 -1.61 18.48
C TYR A 50 30.28 -2.41 19.14
N ALA A 51 30.56 -3.60 19.66
CA ALA A 51 29.55 -4.37 20.39
C ALA A 51 29.21 -3.70 21.74
N GLU A 52 30.21 -3.18 22.45
CA GLU A 52 30.03 -2.45 23.71
C GLU A 52 29.30 -1.12 23.53
N GLU A 53 29.59 -0.40 22.43
CA GLU A 53 28.90 0.83 22.06
C GLU A 53 27.46 0.61 21.57
N GLY A 54 27.02 -0.65 21.42
CA GLY A 54 25.71 -1.00 20.91
C GLY A 54 25.57 -0.87 19.38
N ASN A 55 26.67 -0.62 18.66
CA ASN A 55 26.72 -0.65 17.21
C ASN A 55 26.82 -2.11 16.70
N THR A 56 25.74 -2.85 16.90
CA THR A 56 25.68 -4.30 16.65
C THR A 56 25.87 -4.67 15.18
N GLU A 57 25.49 -3.80 14.25
CA GLU A 57 25.66 -4.03 12.80
C GLU A 57 27.15 -4.05 12.41
N HIS A 58 27.90 -3.02 12.82
CA HIS A 58 29.33 -2.92 12.51
C HIS A 58 30.12 -4.00 13.25
N ALA A 59 29.77 -4.27 14.52
CA ALA A 59 30.37 -5.37 15.27
C ALA A 59 30.18 -6.70 14.54
N PHE A 60 28.96 -7.00 14.09
CA PHE A 60 28.65 -8.23 13.37
C PHE A 60 29.45 -8.35 12.06
N VAL A 61 29.56 -7.26 11.30
CA VAL A 61 30.36 -7.24 10.06
C VAL A 61 31.83 -7.52 10.36
N LEU A 62 32.42 -6.91 11.40
CA LEU A 62 33.82 -7.12 11.75
C LEU A 62 34.10 -8.53 12.29
N TYR A 63 33.21 -9.10 13.09
CA TYR A 63 33.36 -10.50 13.52
C TYR A 63 33.31 -11.47 12.33
N ASN A 64 32.36 -11.29 11.40
CA ASN A 64 32.31 -12.09 10.18
C ASN A 64 33.55 -11.87 9.32
N LYS A 65 34.03 -10.63 9.19
CA LYS A 65 35.27 -10.31 8.48
C LYS A 65 36.49 -11.03 9.06
N TYR A 66 36.61 -11.05 10.39
CA TYR A 66 37.65 -11.79 11.09
C TYR A 66 37.53 -13.30 10.82
N ILE A 67 36.33 -13.87 10.98
CA ILE A 67 36.07 -15.29 10.74
C ILE A 67 36.41 -15.67 9.30
N THR A 68 35.87 -14.97 8.30
CA THR A 68 36.14 -15.23 6.88
C THR A 68 37.63 -15.12 6.56
N LEU A 69 38.32 -14.10 7.08
CA LEU A 69 39.76 -13.95 6.87
C LEU A 69 40.54 -15.19 7.34
N PHE A 70 40.31 -15.66 8.56
CA PHE A 70 41.11 -16.74 9.15
C PHE A 70 40.64 -18.15 8.80
N ILE A 71 39.37 -18.35 8.49
CA ILE A 71 38.81 -19.67 8.17
C ILE A 71 38.77 -19.93 6.66
N GLU A 72 38.47 -18.93 5.84
CA GLU A 72 38.27 -19.12 4.39
C GLU A 72 39.43 -18.62 3.54
N LYS A 73 40.00 -17.45 3.86
CA LYS A 73 40.97 -16.77 3.00
C LYS A 73 42.41 -17.18 3.32
N LEU A 74 42.83 -17.03 4.57
CA LEU A 74 44.21 -17.27 5.00
C LEU A 74 44.70 -18.71 4.75
N PRO A 75 43.90 -19.77 4.92
CA PRO A 75 44.34 -21.13 4.61
C PRO A 75 44.72 -21.36 3.15
N LYS A 76 44.28 -20.49 2.23
CA LYS A 76 44.61 -20.55 0.80
C LYS A 76 45.94 -19.86 0.46
N HIS A 77 46.54 -19.11 1.38
CA HIS A 77 47.78 -18.39 1.14
C HIS A 77 48.96 -19.38 0.99
N PRO A 78 49.88 -19.18 0.02
CA PRO A 78 51.01 -20.10 -0.20
C PRO A 78 51.87 -20.33 1.06
N GLU A 79 52.16 -19.27 1.80
CA GLU A 79 52.96 -19.32 3.03
C GLU A 79 52.26 -19.99 4.23
N TYR A 80 50.95 -20.31 4.15
CA TYR A 80 50.17 -20.78 5.30
C TYR A 80 50.63 -22.12 5.88
N LYS A 81 51.14 -23.00 5.02
CA LYS A 81 51.71 -24.30 5.42
C LYS A 81 53.20 -24.24 5.71
N LEU A 82 53.88 -23.20 5.21
CA LEU A 82 55.35 -23.06 5.29
C LEU A 82 55.78 -22.34 6.57
N CYS A 83 54.97 -21.40 7.05
CA CYS A 83 55.27 -20.67 8.28
C CYS A 83 54.78 -21.43 9.52
N GLY A 84 55.69 -21.78 10.42
CA GLY A 84 55.35 -22.08 11.81
C GLY A 84 54.94 -20.79 12.51
N ILE A 85 53.66 -20.44 12.49
CA ILE A 85 53.13 -19.17 13.02
C ILE A 85 52.80 -19.33 14.51
N PRO A 86 53.55 -18.71 15.44
CA PRO A 86 53.27 -18.80 16.87
C PRO A 86 51.88 -18.27 17.24
N GLU A 87 51.43 -17.23 16.54
CA GLU A 87 50.16 -16.55 16.77
C GLU A 87 48.93 -17.40 16.37
N LYS A 88 49.12 -18.48 15.59
CA LYS A 88 48.04 -19.31 15.05
C LYS A 88 47.20 -19.97 16.15
N LYS A 89 47.84 -20.46 17.21
CA LYS A 89 47.13 -21.11 18.34
C LYS A 89 46.20 -20.12 19.04
N GLU A 90 46.68 -18.90 19.27
CA GLU A 90 45.92 -17.82 19.90
C GLU A 90 44.73 -17.40 19.04
N THR A 91 44.95 -17.22 17.74
CA THR A 91 43.90 -16.86 16.78
C THR A 91 42.79 -17.91 16.75
N LEU A 92 43.14 -19.20 16.73
CA LEU A 92 42.15 -20.29 16.75
C LEU A 92 41.35 -20.32 18.05
N ARG A 93 42.00 -20.04 19.19
CA ARG A 93 41.31 -19.89 20.47
C ARG A 93 40.30 -18.74 20.41
N LYS A 94 40.72 -17.55 19.97
CA LYS A 94 39.83 -16.38 19.82
C LYS A 94 38.69 -16.60 18.84
N LEU A 95 38.92 -17.34 17.75
CA LEU A 95 37.85 -17.71 16.81
C LEU A 95 36.77 -18.53 17.53
N LYS A 96 37.18 -19.59 18.23
CA LYS A 96 36.28 -20.54 18.89
C LYS A 96 35.57 -19.95 20.10
N GLU A 97 36.31 -19.24 20.96
CA GLU A 97 35.81 -18.77 22.26
C GLU A 97 35.16 -17.38 22.19
N THR A 98 35.50 -16.57 21.18
CA THR A 98 35.02 -15.19 21.09
C THR A 98 34.29 -14.92 19.78
N ALA A 99 34.95 -15.04 18.63
CA ALA A 99 34.40 -14.53 17.37
C ALA A 99 33.12 -15.25 16.95
N PHE A 100 33.10 -16.59 16.96
CA PHE A 100 31.90 -17.37 16.60
C PHE A 100 30.74 -17.14 17.59
N PRO A 101 30.92 -17.26 18.92
CA PRO A 101 29.87 -16.96 19.88
C PRO A 101 29.31 -15.53 19.75
N GLN A 102 30.19 -14.53 19.61
CA GLN A 102 29.77 -13.14 19.48
C GLN A 102 29.02 -12.88 18.17
N ALA A 103 29.50 -13.42 17.04
CA ALA A 103 28.78 -13.31 15.77
C ALA A 103 27.38 -13.92 15.83
N GLU A 104 27.24 -15.09 16.46
CA GLU A 104 25.95 -15.77 16.63
C GLU A 104 25.00 -14.98 17.55
N GLN A 105 25.52 -14.44 18.66
CA GLN A 105 24.74 -13.61 19.58
C GLN A 105 24.27 -12.31 18.91
N LEU A 106 25.17 -11.63 18.18
CA LEU A 106 24.85 -10.41 17.44
C LEU A 106 23.83 -10.69 16.33
N LYS A 107 23.93 -11.81 15.62
CA LYS A 107 22.94 -12.23 14.63
C LYS A 107 21.54 -12.33 15.23
N LYS A 108 21.41 -13.00 16.39
CA LYS A 108 20.13 -13.11 17.13
C LYS A 108 19.61 -11.75 17.60
N HIS A 109 20.50 -10.85 18.00
CA HIS A 109 20.12 -9.50 18.39
C HIS A 109 19.60 -8.69 17.18
N LEU A 110 20.32 -8.72 16.06
CA LEU A 110 19.95 -8.05 14.82
C LEU A 110 18.63 -8.57 14.26
N LEU A 111 18.42 -9.89 14.22
CA LEU A 111 17.15 -10.48 13.79
C LEU A 111 15.97 -9.96 14.62
N ARG A 112 16.06 -10.01 15.94
CA ARG A 112 14.99 -9.51 16.83
C ARG A 112 14.70 -8.02 16.60
N ARG A 113 15.74 -7.20 16.42
CA ARG A 113 15.60 -5.78 16.13
C ARG A 113 14.90 -5.56 14.79
N TYR A 114 15.36 -6.23 13.74
CA TYR A 114 14.81 -6.07 12.40
C TYR A 114 13.41 -6.65 12.27
N GLU A 115 13.07 -7.74 12.97
CA GLU A 115 11.71 -8.27 13.07
C GLU A 115 10.73 -7.23 13.61
N LYS A 116 11.14 -6.51 14.67
CA LYS A 116 10.35 -5.42 15.24
C LYS A 116 10.15 -4.29 14.24
N GLU A 117 11.25 -3.80 13.65
CA GLU A 117 11.21 -2.71 12.64
C GLU A 117 10.33 -3.09 11.43
N TYR A 118 10.46 -4.33 10.95
CA TYR A 118 9.67 -4.85 9.84
C TYR A 118 8.18 -4.99 10.19
N ALA A 119 7.86 -5.49 11.39
CA ALA A 119 6.46 -5.57 11.85
C ALA A 119 5.81 -4.18 11.95
N GLU A 120 6.54 -3.19 12.45
CA GLU A 120 6.10 -1.79 12.49
C GLU A 120 5.86 -1.22 11.08
N PHE A 121 6.77 -1.49 10.15
CA PHE A 121 6.64 -1.10 8.74
C PHE A 121 5.36 -1.70 8.11
N ILE A 122 5.15 -3.01 8.27
CA ILE A 122 3.97 -3.69 7.72
C ILE A 122 2.67 -3.16 8.35
N SER A 123 2.66 -2.93 9.66
CA SER A 123 1.49 -2.37 10.36
C SER A 123 1.14 -0.97 9.84
N LYS A 124 2.14 -0.09 9.71
CA LYS A 124 1.97 1.24 9.14
C LYS A 124 1.45 1.17 7.70
N LYS A 125 2.03 0.30 6.87
CA LYS A 125 1.62 0.14 5.47
C LYS A 125 0.17 -0.33 5.35
N ARG A 126 -0.26 -1.24 6.23
CA ARG A 126 -1.64 -1.71 6.30
C ARG A 126 -2.61 -0.60 6.75
N ALA A 127 -2.23 0.18 7.75
CA ALA A 127 -3.04 1.30 8.22
C ALA A 127 -3.23 2.37 7.13
N GLU A 128 -2.16 2.70 6.40
CA GLU A 128 -2.22 3.61 5.24
C GLU A 128 -3.17 3.08 4.15
N ALA A 129 -3.06 1.79 3.80
CA ALA A 129 -3.93 1.18 2.81
C ALA A 129 -5.41 1.20 3.22
N GLN A 130 -5.70 0.89 4.49
CA GLN A 130 -7.06 0.94 5.03
C GLN A 130 -7.63 2.36 5.08
N ALA A 131 -6.81 3.35 5.42
CA ALA A 131 -7.23 4.75 5.41
C ALA A 131 -7.59 5.20 3.98
N LEU A 132 -6.77 4.83 3.00
CA LEU A 132 -7.02 5.13 1.59
C LEU A 132 -8.31 4.47 1.08
N GLU A 133 -8.54 3.21 1.44
CA GLU A 133 -9.76 2.48 1.06
C GLU A 133 -11.02 3.13 1.66
N ARG A 134 -10.98 3.54 2.94
CA ARG A 134 -12.09 4.26 3.59
C ARG A 134 -12.39 5.60 2.92
N GLU A 135 -11.35 6.35 2.58
CA GLU A 135 -11.51 7.64 1.90
C GLU A 135 -12.13 7.44 0.51
N LEU A 136 -11.67 6.44 -0.25
CA LEU A 136 -12.24 6.09 -1.55
C LEU A 136 -13.72 5.68 -1.44
N SER A 137 -14.08 4.87 -0.43
CA SER A 137 -15.49 4.49 -0.17
C SER A 137 -16.34 5.71 0.13
N ARG A 138 -15.85 6.60 1.00
CA ARG A 138 -16.54 7.85 1.36
C ARG A 138 -16.77 8.75 0.14
N GLN A 139 -15.77 8.88 -0.73
CA GLN A 139 -15.89 9.64 -1.97
C GLN A 139 -16.95 9.04 -2.90
N ARG A 140 -16.97 7.72 -3.07
CA ARG A 140 -18.00 7.03 -3.85
C ARG A 140 -19.41 7.21 -3.30
N GLU A 141 -19.57 7.15 -1.98
CA GLU A 141 -20.87 7.40 -1.33
C GLU A 141 -21.34 8.84 -1.55
N LEU A 142 -20.45 9.83 -1.40
CA LEU A 142 -20.75 11.23 -1.64
C LEU A 142 -21.12 11.49 -3.11
N GLU A 143 -20.40 10.89 -4.06
CA GLU A 143 -20.71 10.97 -5.48
C GLU A 143 -22.05 10.32 -5.83
N ALA A 144 -22.33 9.14 -5.28
CA ALA A 144 -23.60 8.46 -5.46
C ALA A 144 -24.77 9.30 -4.92
N GLU A 145 -24.59 9.92 -3.75
CA GLU A 145 -25.61 10.80 -3.17
C GLU A 145 -25.82 12.08 -3.99
N ARG A 146 -24.74 12.72 -4.45
CA ARG A 146 -24.82 13.86 -5.38
C ARG A 146 -25.60 13.51 -6.65
N HIS A 147 -25.34 12.34 -7.22
CA HIS A 147 -26.09 11.86 -8.38
C HIS A 147 -27.57 11.61 -8.06
N ARG A 148 -27.89 11.04 -6.89
CA ARG A 148 -29.27 10.84 -6.46
C ARG A 148 -30.02 12.16 -6.29
N VAL A 149 -29.42 13.13 -5.59
CA VAL A 149 -30.01 14.46 -5.39
C VAL A 149 -30.23 15.17 -6.72
N ALA A 150 -29.23 15.17 -7.62
CA ALA A 150 -29.36 15.78 -8.94
C ALA A 150 -30.49 15.14 -9.76
N ASN A 151 -30.61 13.81 -9.73
CA ASN A 151 -31.69 13.10 -10.41
C ASN A 151 -33.07 13.43 -9.81
N MET A 152 -33.16 13.56 -8.48
CA MET A 152 -34.40 13.93 -7.78
C MET A 152 -34.84 15.35 -8.15
N GLN A 153 -33.91 16.32 -8.10
CA GLN A 153 -34.17 17.70 -8.50
C GLN A 153 -34.62 17.80 -9.95
N ARG A 154 -34.01 17.02 -10.86
CA ARG A 154 -34.41 17.00 -12.26
C ARG A 154 -35.85 16.49 -12.44
N ARG A 155 -36.22 15.42 -11.74
CA ARG A 155 -37.60 14.88 -11.77
C ARG A 155 -38.62 15.87 -11.19
N GLN A 156 -38.28 16.57 -10.11
CA GLN A 156 -39.14 17.60 -9.52
C GLN A 156 -39.37 18.74 -10.52
N LEU A 157 -38.31 19.22 -11.16
CA LEU A 157 -38.42 20.27 -12.18
C LEU A 157 -39.27 19.81 -13.38
N GLU A 158 -39.06 18.57 -13.85
CA GLU A 158 -39.87 17.97 -14.93
C GLU A 158 -41.36 17.89 -14.53
N GLN A 159 -41.68 17.49 -13.29
CA GLN A 159 -43.05 17.46 -12.77
C GLN A 159 -43.67 18.86 -12.66
N GLU A 160 -42.95 19.84 -12.12
CA GLU A 160 -43.44 21.21 -12.00
C GLU A 160 -43.71 21.84 -13.38
N GLN A 161 -42.83 21.61 -14.36
CA GLN A 161 -43.06 22.05 -15.73
C GLN A 161 -44.29 21.39 -16.34
N PHE A 162 -44.48 20.09 -16.12
CA PHE A 162 -45.66 19.38 -16.58
C PHE A 162 -46.95 19.90 -15.94
N SER A 163 -46.97 20.12 -14.62
CA SER A 163 -48.14 20.68 -13.92
C SER A 163 -48.48 22.09 -14.41
N ARG A 164 -47.48 22.96 -14.62
CA ARG A 164 -47.70 24.29 -15.21
C ARG A 164 -48.29 24.19 -16.62
N PHE A 165 -47.81 23.23 -17.42
CA PHE A 165 -48.33 22.99 -18.75
C PHE A 165 -49.79 22.52 -18.72
N GLU A 166 -50.15 21.56 -17.85
CA GLU A 166 -51.55 21.14 -17.69
C GLU A 166 -52.48 22.27 -17.26
N GLU A 167 -52.05 23.14 -16.34
CA GLU A 167 -52.83 24.29 -15.91
C GLU A 167 -53.11 25.28 -17.05
N MET A 168 -52.13 25.51 -17.92
CA MET A 168 -52.31 26.34 -19.12
C MET A 168 -53.36 25.75 -20.05
N ILE A 169 -53.33 24.43 -20.31
CA ILE A 169 -54.34 23.76 -21.14
C ILE A 169 -55.73 23.93 -20.52
N ARG A 170 -55.89 23.65 -19.22
CA ARG A 170 -57.20 23.80 -18.54
C ARG A 170 -57.73 25.23 -18.58
N GLN A 171 -56.86 26.23 -18.50
CA GLN A 171 -57.26 27.63 -18.66
C GLN A 171 -57.72 27.91 -20.09
N GLN A 172 -57.01 27.39 -21.08
CA GLN A 172 -57.35 27.54 -22.49
C GLN A 172 -58.68 26.86 -22.83
N ASP A 173 -58.94 25.66 -22.32
CA ASP A 173 -60.22 24.96 -22.48
C ASP A 173 -61.39 25.75 -21.87
N ARG A 174 -61.21 26.31 -20.66
CA ARG A 174 -62.22 27.18 -20.05
C ARG A 174 -62.50 28.44 -20.87
N GLN A 175 -61.45 29.06 -21.42
CA GLN A 175 -61.61 30.21 -22.31
C GLN A 175 -62.35 29.80 -23.59
N HIS A 176 -62.07 28.61 -24.13
CA HIS A 176 -62.73 28.09 -25.31
C HIS A 176 -64.22 27.76 -25.03
N GLU A 177 -64.55 27.16 -23.89
CA GLU A 177 -65.93 26.90 -23.45
C GLU A 177 -66.74 28.18 -23.18
N PHE A 178 -66.12 29.20 -22.57
CA PHE A 178 -66.76 30.51 -22.38
C PHE A 178 -67.00 31.27 -23.70
N ASN A 179 -66.17 31.01 -24.72
CA ASN A 179 -66.23 31.70 -26.00
C ASN A 179 -66.99 30.91 -27.09
N THR A 180 -67.50 29.72 -26.78
CA THR A 180 -68.46 29.00 -27.61
C THR A 180 -69.89 29.48 -27.31
N PRO A 181 -70.59 30.16 -28.25
CA PRO A 181 -71.98 30.58 -28.04
C PRO A 181 -72.90 29.37 -27.81
N SER A 182 -73.70 29.44 -26.75
CA SER A 182 -74.71 28.44 -26.40
C SER A 182 -75.76 28.26 -27.51
N TYR A 183 -75.57 27.28 -28.40
CA TYR A 183 -76.60 26.78 -29.31
C TYR A 183 -77.51 25.79 -28.58
N TRP A 184 -78.29 26.27 -27.61
CA TRP A 184 -79.51 25.59 -27.13
C TRP A 184 -80.48 26.65 -26.60
N ASN A 185 -81.06 27.43 -27.51
CA ASN A 185 -82.37 28.06 -27.30
C ASN A 185 -82.96 28.46 -28.64
N ILE A 186 -83.86 27.64 -29.16
CA ILE A 186 -85.08 27.91 -29.96
C ILE A 186 -85.54 26.53 -30.46
N GLN A 187 -86.55 25.92 -29.81
CA GLN A 187 -87.66 25.22 -30.45
C GLN A 187 -88.72 24.77 -29.42
N ILE A 188 -89.30 25.71 -28.67
CA ILE A 188 -90.65 25.54 -28.11
C ILE A 188 -91.43 26.79 -28.49
N CYS A 189 -92.20 26.70 -29.58
CA CYS A 189 -93.42 27.47 -29.90
C CYS A 189 -93.76 27.38 -31.41
N VAL A 190 -94.34 26.27 -31.86
CA VAL A 190 -95.49 26.19 -32.80
C VAL A 190 -96.14 24.83 -32.46
N GLY A 191 -97.34 24.71 -31.91
CA GLY A 191 -98.57 25.47 -32.19
C GLY A 191 -99.52 24.55 -32.96
N ALA A 192 -100.53 24.05 -32.28
CA ALA A 192 -101.57 23.16 -32.78
C ALA A 192 -102.39 23.75 -33.96
N ALA A 193 -102.81 22.88 -34.89
CA ALA A 193 -104.07 22.88 -35.66
C ALA A 193 -103.97 21.81 -36.78
N ALA A 194 -104.51 20.61 -36.62
CA ALA A 194 -105.88 20.20 -36.95
C ALA A 194 -106.12 19.93 -38.47
N ASP A 195 -106.33 18.64 -38.77
CA ASP A 195 -107.20 18.00 -39.77
C ASP A 195 -107.49 18.68 -41.13
N THR A 196 -107.29 17.94 -42.23
CA THR A 196 -108.39 17.18 -42.89
C THR A 196 -107.97 16.53 -44.23
N LYS A 197 -108.66 15.41 -44.52
CA LYS A 197 -108.91 14.69 -45.79
C LYS A 197 -108.18 13.37 -46.04
N SER A 198 -108.74 12.33 -45.41
CA SER A 198 -109.38 11.16 -46.05
C SER A 198 -109.51 11.20 -47.58
N SER A 199 -109.00 10.17 -48.27
CA SER A 199 -109.78 9.31 -49.19
C SER A 199 -108.97 8.10 -49.71
N TYR A 200 -109.53 6.91 -49.47
CA TYR A 200 -109.65 5.70 -50.33
C TYR A 200 -109.51 5.97 -51.86
N HIS A 201 -109.15 5.07 -52.80
CA HIS A 201 -109.06 3.60 -52.96
C HIS A 201 -108.18 3.32 -54.23
N VAL A 202 -107.47 2.19 -54.32
CA VAL A 202 -107.70 0.99 -55.17
C VAL A 202 -106.70 -0.08 -54.73
#